data_AF-A0A9D5F6A1-F1
#
_entry.id   AF-A0A9D5F6A1-F1
#
_cell.length_a   1.000
_cell.length_b   1.000
_cell.length_c   1.000
_cell.angle_alpha   90.00
_cell.angle_beta   90.00
_cell.angle_gamma   90.00
#
_symmetry.space_group_name_H-M   'P 1'
#
loop_
_entity.id
_entity.type
_entity.pdbx_description
1 polymer ?
#
loop_
_entity_poly.entity_id
_entity_poly.type
_entity_poly.pdbx_seq_one_letter_code
_entity_poly.pdbx_strand_id
1 'polypeptide(L)'
;RDTLPLLKEYMANFDPTFLALRPEPVELKAVADSFKIYYRKVDGTTPTSYTMDHSAGKYVFDTEGRVRLFSSYGTEPGVIVEDILTLLNSMKG
;
A
#
# COMPACT_ATOMS: atom_id res chain seq x y z
N ARG A 1 2.58 16.91 2.12
CA ARG A 1 2.97 15.97 3.19
C ARG A 1 4.10 15.10 2.68
N ASP A 2 3.86 14.27 1.67
CA ASP A 2 4.83 13.27 1.21
C ASP A 2 5.71 13.82 0.08
N THR A 3 6.76 14.57 0.42
CA THR A 3 7.76 15.04 -0.55
C THR A 3 8.83 13.97 -0.78
N LEU A 4 9.55 14.01 -1.91
CA LEU A 4 10.60 13.03 -2.18
C LEU A 4 11.69 12.99 -1.10
N PRO A 5 12.23 14.12 -0.60
CA PRO A 5 13.23 14.08 0.48
C PRO A 5 12.69 13.44 1.75
N LEU A 6 11.47 13.80 2.17
CA LEU A 6 10.86 13.26 3.39
C LEU A 6 10.57 11.76 3.28
N LEU A 7 10.04 11.31 2.14
CA LEU A 7 9.79 9.89 1.90
C LEU A 7 11.09 9.08 1.93
N LYS A 8 12.18 9.61 1.35
CA LYS A 8 13.48 8.93 1.37
C LYS A 8 14.00 8.72 2.80
N GLU A 9 13.93 9.76 3.63
CA GLU A 9 14.30 9.66 5.05
C GLU A 9 13.40 8.69 5.82
N TYR A 10 12.09 8.74 5.56
CA TYR A 10 11.13 7.82 6.20
C TYR A 10 11.43 6.36 5.86
N MET A 11 11.66 6.05 4.59
CA MET A 11 11.91 4.68 4.11
C MET A 11 13.22 4.08 4.63
N ALA A 12 14.19 4.89 5.06
CA ALA A 12 15.43 4.40 5.67
C ALA A 12 15.22 3.64 7.00
N ASN A 13 14.01 3.72 7.58
CA ASN A 13 13.63 3.01 8.80
C ASN A 13 12.98 1.64 8.54
N PHE A 14 12.85 1.22 7.28
CA PHE A 14 12.24 -0.04 6.87
C PHE A 14 13.26 -0.90 6.11
N ASP A 15 12.83 -2.09 5.70
CA ASP A 15 13.66 -2.99 4.90
C ASP A 15 14.13 -2.28 3.61
N PRO A 16 15.44 -2.37 3.26
CA PRO A 16 16.01 -1.63 2.12
C PRO A 16 15.45 -2.07 0.76
N THR A 17 14.72 -3.19 0.69
CA THR A 17 14.05 -3.64 -0.54
C THR A 17 12.71 -2.93 -0.78
N PHE A 18 12.17 -2.20 0.19
CA PHE A 18 10.89 -1.50 0.03
C PHE A 18 11.02 -0.27 -0.87
N LEU A 19 10.09 -0.13 -1.81
CA LEU A 19 9.99 1.02 -2.71
C LEU A 19 8.79 1.88 -2.35
N ALA A 20 9.02 3.16 -2.07
CA ALA A 20 7.95 4.15 -1.92
C ALA A 20 7.62 4.77 -3.28
N LEU A 21 6.46 4.42 -3.83
CA LEU A 21 5.94 5.03 -5.04
C LEU A 21 5.12 6.27 -4.70
N ARG A 22 5.38 7.38 -5.38
CA ARG A 22 4.67 8.65 -5.23
C ARG A 22 4.26 9.16 -6.61
N PRO A 23 2.96 9.17 -6.96
CA PRO A 23 2.51 9.77 -8.20
C PRO A 23 2.63 11.31 -8.15
N GLU A 24 2.67 11.94 -9.32
CA GLU A 24 2.41 13.38 -9.38
C GLU A 24 0.95 13.67 -8.99
N PRO A 25 0.63 14.87 -8.46
CA PRO A 25 -0.72 15.17 -7.98
C PRO A 25 -1.83 14.92 -9.02
N VAL A 26 -1.52 15.13 -10.30
CA VAL A 26 -2.45 14.93 -11.43
C VAL A 26 -2.70 13.44 -11.73
N GLU A 27 -1.80 12.54 -11.33
CA GLU A 27 -1.87 11.10 -11.57
C GLU A 27 -2.55 10.36 -10.40
N LEU A 28 -2.53 10.95 -9.21
CA LEU A 28 -3.00 10.32 -7.96
C LEU A 28 -4.41 9.74 -8.07
N LYS A 29 -5.34 10.48 -8.69
CA LYS A 29 -6.72 10.01 -8.83
C LYS A 29 -6.79 8.72 -9.66
N ALA A 30 -6.08 8.66 -10.78
CA ALA A 30 -6.09 7.49 -11.66
C ALA A 30 -5.49 6.26 -10.97
N VAL A 31 -4.43 6.45 -10.20
CA VAL A 31 -3.83 5.39 -9.38
C VAL A 31 -4.79 4.92 -8.28
N ALA A 32 -5.43 5.84 -7.56
CA ALA A 32 -6.38 5.45 -6.52
C ALA A 32 -7.58 4.66 -7.09
N ASP A 33 -8.13 5.12 -8.22
CA ASP A 33 -9.27 4.45 -8.87
C ASP A 33 -8.89 3.04 -9.36
N SER A 34 -7.70 2.85 -9.95
CA SER A 34 -7.29 1.55 -10.51
C SER A 34 -7.09 0.47 -9.44
N PHE A 35 -6.72 0.88 -8.22
CA PHE A 35 -6.61 -0.01 -7.05
C PHE A 35 -7.86 0.02 -6.15
N LYS A 36 -8.92 0.72 -6.55
CA LYS A 36 -10.16 0.89 -5.78
C LYS A 36 -9.91 1.44 -4.36
N ILE A 37 -8.95 2.36 -4.24
CA ILE A 37 -8.51 2.95 -2.98
C ILE A 37 -9.36 4.18 -2.65
N TYR A 38 -9.91 4.18 -1.44
CA TYR A 38 -10.51 5.37 -0.84
C TYR A 38 -9.44 6.17 -0.11
N TYR A 39 -9.52 7.50 -0.20
CA TYR A 39 -8.72 8.41 0.61
C TYR A 39 -9.50 9.71 0.86
N ARG A 40 -9.36 10.29 2.04
CA ARG A 40 -10.03 11.55 2.39
C ARG A 40 -9.22 12.33 3.42
N LYS A 41 -9.05 13.62 3.17
CA LYS A 41 -8.53 14.55 4.17
C LYS A 41 -9.58 14.81 5.23
N VAL A 42 -9.20 14.67 6.50
CA VAL A 42 -10.07 14.91 7.66
C VAL A 42 -9.44 16.01 8.49
N ASP A 43 -10.17 17.10 8.72
CA ASP A 43 -9.66 18.22 9.50
C ASP A 43 -9.37 17.81 10.96
N GLY A 44 -8.29 18.36 11.51
CA GLY A 44 -7.83 18.06 12.86
C GLY A 44 -8.45 18.99 13.92
N THR A 45 -7.94 18.91 15.14
CA THR A 45 -8.41 19.71 16.28
C THR A 45 -7.89 21.15 16.27
N THR A 46 -6.95 21.48 15.39
CA THR A 46 -6.41 22.83 15.19
C THR A 46 -6.52 23.24 13.72
N PRO A 47 -6.56 24.55 13.40
CA PRO A 47 -6.70 25.03 12.01
C PRO A 47 -5.59 24.56 11.06
N THR A 48 -4.45 24.12 11.58
CA THR A 48 -3.28 23.69 10.81
C THR A 48 -3.07 22.18 10.82
N SER A 49 -3.89 21.41 11.55
CA SER A 49 -3.77 19.96 11.62
C SER A 49 -4.85 19.26 10.79
N TYR A 50 -4.50 18.09 10.26
CA TYR A 50 -5.43 17.19 9.59
C TYR A 50 -4.89 15.75 9.64
N THR A 51 -5.78 14.79 9.50
CA THR A 51 -5.46 13.38 9.24
C THR A 51 -5.94 12.97 7.84
N MET A 52 -5.56 11.77 7.42
CA MET A 52 -6.01 11.20 6.15
C MET A 52 -6.67 9.86 6.44
N ASP A 53 -7.97 9.76 6.19
CA ASP A 53 -8.59 8.46 6.02
C ASP A 53 -8.04 7.84 4.74
N HIS A 54 -7.78 6.54 4.75
CA HIS A 54 -7.35 5.79 3.58
C HIS A 54 -7.76 4.32 3.69
N SER A 55 -7.93 3.66 2.55
CA SER A 55 -8.01 2.19 2.53
C SER A 55 -6.71 1.60 3.05
N ALA A 56 -6.82 0.60 3.92
CA ALA A 56 -5.67 -0.11 4.49
C ALA A 56 -5.73 -1.59 4.12
N GLY A 57 -4.65 -2.09 3.52
CA GLY A 57 -4.53 -3.46 3.05
C GLY A 57 -3.35 -3.62 2.10
N LYS A 58 -3.10 -4.86 1.68
CA LYS A 58 -1.97 -5.24 0.81
C LYS A 58 -2.52 -6.00 -0.39
N TYR A 59 -2.20 -5.56 -1.59
CA TYR A 59 -2.39 -6.36 -2.80
C TYR A 59 -1.14 -7.19 -3.08
N VAL A 60 -1.33 -8.48 -3.37
CA VAL A 60 -0.25 -9.38 -3.80
C VAL A 60 -0.48 -9.73 -5.27
N PHE A 61 0.55 -9.53 -6.08
CA PHE A 61 0.54 -9.79 -7.51
C PHE A 61 1.44 -10.97 -7.85
N ASP A 62 1.12 -11.71 -8.92
CA ASP A 62 2.07 -12.65 -9.52
C ASP A 62 3.05 -11.94 -10.49
N THR A 63 3.98 -12.70 -11.06
CA THR A 63 5.01 -12.18 -11.98
C THR A 63 4.45 -11.69 -13.32
N GLU A 64 3.19 -12.00 -13.63
CA GLU A 64 2.48 -11.51 -14.82
C GLU A 64 1.65 -10.24 -14.49
N GLY A 65 1.73 -9.75 -13.25
CA GLY A 65 1.02 -8.54 -12.81
C GLY A 65 -0.46 -8.77 -12.50
N ARG A 66 -0.90 -10.03 -12.32
CA ARG A 66 -2.29 -10.33 -11.94
C ARG A 66 -2.44 -10.28 -10.43
N VAL A 67 -3.52 -9.67 -9.94
CA VAL A 67 -3.87 -9.69 -8.51
C VAL A 67 -4.20 -11.12 -8.10
N ARG A 68 -3.55 -11.64 -7.07
CA ARG A 68 -3.77 -12.98 -6.52
C ARG A 68 -4.38 -12.99 -5.13
N LEU A 69 -4.13 -11.94 -4.35
CA LEU A 69 -4.64 -11.80 -2.99
C LEU A 69 -4.80 -10.32 -2.62
N PHE A 70 -5.85 -10.03 -1.85
CA PHE A 70 -5.94 -8.82 -1.04
C PHE A 70 -5.90 -9.23 0.44
N SER A 71 -4.83 -8.86 1.15
CA SER A 71 -4.70 -9.07 2.59
C SER A 71 -5.16 -7.80 3.32
N SER A 72 -6.20 -7.93 4.13
CA SER A 72 -6.77 -6.83 4.90
C SER A 72 -5.78 -6.24 5.92
N TYR A 73 -6.05 -5.02 6.36
CA TYR A 73 -5.34 -4.45 7.50
C TYR A 73 -5.49 -5.33 8.74
N GLY A 74 -4.41 -5.47 9.52
CA GLY A 74 -4.38 -6.28 10.73
C GLY A 74 -4.32 -7.79 10.51
N THR A 75 -4.24 -8.30 9.27
CA THR A 75 -3.98 -9.73 9.06
C THR A 75 -2.63 -10.11 9.69
N GLU A 76 -2.65 -11.15 10.52
CA GLU A 76 -1.47 -11.67 11.21
C GLU A 76 -0.39 -12.13 10.22
N PRO A 77 0.90 -11.88 10.49
CA PRO A 77 1.99 -12.24 9.57
C PRO A 77 1.99 -13.71 9.16
N GLY A 78 1.70 -14.63 10.10
CA GLY A 78 1.64 -16.08 9.81
C GLY A 78 0.60 -16.45 8.76
N VAL A 79 -0.57 -15.81 8.80
CA VAL A 79 -1.64 -16.04 7.81
C VAL A 79 -1.20 -15.55 6.42
N ILE A 80 -0.53 -14.40 6.36
CA ILE A 80 0.00 -13.88 5.09
C ILE A 80 1.03 -14.85 4.49
N VAL A 81 1.90 -15.42 5.33
CA VAL A 81 2.88 -16.42 4.89
C VAL A 81 2.18 -17.66 4.35
N GLU A 82 1.18 -18.20 5.05
CA GLU A 82 0.41 -19.37 4.61
C GLU A 82 -0.32 -19.13 3.27
N ASP A 83 -0.93 -17.95 3.10
CA ASP A 83 -1.59 -17.56 1.85
C ASP A 83 -0.58 -17.50 0.69
N ILE A 84 0.59 -16.89 0.89
CA ILE A 84 1.65 -16.81 -0.13
C ILE A 84 2.17 -18.21 -0.48
N LEU A 85 2.41 -19.07 0.50
CA LEU A 85 2.86 -20.45 0.25
C LEU A 85 1.81 -21.24 -0.54
N THR A 86 0.53 -21.07 -0.22
CA THR A 86 -0.58 -21.66 -0.98
C THR A 86 -0.54 -21.23 -2.44
N LEU A 87 -0.39 -19.92 -2.71
CA LEU A 87 -0.28 -19.38 -4.06
C LEU A 87 0.94 -19.95 -4.80
N LEU A 88 2.11 -20.00 -4.18
CA LEU A 88 3.33 -20.54 -4.78
C LEU A 88 3.21 -22.03 -5.12
N ASN A 89 2.52 -22.82 -4.30
CA ASN A 89 2.31 -24.24 -4.56
C ASN A 89 1.27 -24.48 -5.66
N SER A 90 0.26 -23.62 -5.78
CA SER A 90 -0.76 -23.72 -6.83
C SER A 90 -0.24 -23.47 -8.25
N MET A 91 0.93 -22.84 -8.40
CA MET A 91 1.54 -22.53 -9.70
C MET A 91 2.48 -23.63 -10.22
N LYS A 92 2.72 -24.69 -9.45
CA LYS A 92 3.63 -25.79 -9.80
C LYS A 92 2.93 -26.99 -10.48
N GLY A 93 1.63 -26.90 -10.76
CA GLY A 93 0.86 -27.87 -11.54
C GLY A 93 0.41 -27.29 -12.86
#